data_AF-A0A1D1ZWG9-F1
#
_entry.id   AF-A0A1D1ZWG9-F1
#
_cell.length_a   1.000
_cell.length_b   1.000
_cell.length_c   1.000
_cell.angle_alpha   90.00
_cell.angle_beta   90.00
_cell.angle_gamma   90.00
#
_symmetry.space_group_name_H-M   'P 1'
#
loop_
_entity.id
_entity.type
_entity.pdbx_description
1 polymer ?
#
loop_
_entity_poly.entity_id
_entity_poly.type
_entity_poly.pdbx_seq_one_letter_code
_entity_poly.pdbx_strand_id
1 'polypeptide(L)'
;MADTGALIALMNQVEALAARVKDLESKPSNGNGMDFLQRHEGLSLRRPPSLQSLAGAGGPGMPRAPSYTNLSHVEVPMPSTRVVMTQIVSPADTTGAGICSGGTVLSWIDVAAGLAAKTLARAPVVTASLDTVHFLRPCRLQSIVTIAAMVNRVFASSMEVGVQVEEEDLSTGSRHHCCSAYLTFVALSRRGGAGGGAPPQKKLPPKVVPTDSYYQEIFDEAAARREARLADRERLRSDPDAAAAEAGCRLLPVAHRPSRATLEAPLPSLGSATCLGAGGEGPGPATEGPGAAEGPGSQRGARPPGARCVVRPARTAAHMTQLIMPQHANSLGIAFGGAVMRWMEQCAFVAAARVARGAYLLTASMDSIAFAAPTRVGDIMYIEAQATAIFGSSVEVMISVWAETPEAGGLFECGDAYATVVSMNESGVPQDIPFELAPDTPEDHTRHAGAIRRRRDRLQMREAMRQTKRKRKALDGMTDRWGSTDDFLSHALHAGSGNDSPGSGPASRARTEHEAGPEGGEEEGGA
;
A
#
# COMPACT_ATOMS: atom_id res chain seq x y z
N MET A 1 -31.25 44.35 -32.27
CA MET A 1 -30.19 44.72 -33.23
C MET A 1 -28.91 44.80 -32.42
N ALA A 2 -28.08 43.76 -32.49
CA ALA A 2 -26.84 43.70 -31.74
C ALA A 2 -25.87 44.77 -32.27
N ASP A 3 -25.26 45.51 -31.35
CA ASP A 3 -24.41 46.67 -31.62
C ASP A 3 -23.22 46.27 -32.50
N THR A 4 -23.33 46.58 -33.80
CA THR A 4 -22.32 46.30 -34.82
C THR A 4 -20.97 46.94 -34.49
N GLY A 5 -20.93 47.99 -33.66
CA GLY A 5 -19.68 48.60 -33.20
C GLY A 5 -18.87 47.70 -32.28
N ALA A 6 -19.53 46.97 -31.38
CA ALA A 6 -18.87 46.07 -30.44
C ALA A 6 -18.26 44.84 -31.15
N LEU A 7 -18.94 44.34 -32.18
CA LEU A 7 -18.45 43.19 -32.96
C LEU A 7 -17.21 43.54 -33.79
N ILE A 8 -17.19 44.75 -34.37
CA ILE A 8 -16.03 45.26 -35.13
C ILE A 8 -14.84 45.52 -34.19
N ALA A 9 -15.08 46.05 -32.99
CA ALA A 9 -14.03 46.25 -32.00
C ALA A 9 -13.41 44.91 -31.55
N LEU A 10 -14.23 43.87 -31.36
CA LEU A 10 -13.76 42.53 -31.00
C LEU A 10 -12.97 41.89 -32.15
N MET A 11 -13.44 42.01 -33.39
CA MET A 11 -12.71 41.50 -34.57
C MET A 11 -11.35 42.18 -34.73
N ASN A 12 -11.27 43.50 -34.57
CA ASN A 12 -10.01 44.23 -34.64
C ASN A 12 -9.04 43.83 -33.51
N GLN A 13 -9.54 43.52 -32.30
CA GLN A 13 -8.71 43.02 -31.21
C GLN A 13 -8.18 41.61 -31.49
N VAL A 14 -9.01 40.74 -32.09
CA VAL A 14 -8.62 39.37 -32.46
C VAL A 14 -7.60 39.40 -33.61
N GLU A 15 -7.76 40.26 -34.61
CA GLU A 15 -6.80 40.43 -35.70
C GLU A 15 -5.46 41.00 -35.20
N ALA A 16 -5.49 41.96 -34.26
CA ALA A 16 -4.28 42.48 -33.63
C ALA A 16 -3.56 41.42 -32.78
N LEU A 17 -4.30 40.53 -32.13
CA LEU A 17 -3.74 39.39 -31.40
C LEU A 17 -3.15 38.34 -32.35
N ALA A 18 -3.84 38.02 -33.44
CA ALA A 18 -3.36 37.09 -34.46
C ALA A 18 -2.09 37.60 -35.15
N ALA A 19 -2.00 38.90 -35.43
CA ALA A 19 -0.79 39.53 -35.97
C ALA A 19 0.39 39.44 -34.98
N ARG A 20 0.15 39.65 -33.68
CA ARG A 20 1.17 39.52 -32.63
C ARG A 20 1.66 38.08 -32.44
N VAL A 21 0.78 37.10 -32.61
CA VAL A 21 1.15 35.68 -32.57
C VAL A 21 2.00 35.29 -33.79
N LYS A 22 1.65 35.78 -34.98
CA LYS A 22 2.46 35.58 -36.20
C LYS A 22 3.84 36.23 -36.11
N ASP A 23 3.96 37.37 -35.45
CA ASP A 23 5.24 38.04 -35.16
C ASP A 23 6.10 37.29 -34.12
N LEU A 24 5.48 36.48 -33.27
CA LEU A 24 6.16 35.60 -32.31
C LEU A 24 6.62 34.30 -32.97
N GLU A 25 5.87 33.77 -33.94
CA GLU A 25 6.20 32.55 -34.68
C GLU A 25 7.23 32.75 -35.81
N SER A 26 7.35 33.98 -36.34
CA SER A 26 8.26 34.30 -37.46
C SER A 26 9.68 34.70 -37.04
N LYS A 27 9.97 34.81 -35.74
CA LYS A 27 11.33 35.04 -35.25
C LYS A 27 12.10 33.72 -35.21
N PRO A 28 13.26 33.60 -35.88
CA PRO A 28 14.06 32.39 -35.82
C PRO A 28 14.44 32.12 -34.36
N SER A 29 14.24 30.87 -33.94
CA SER A 29 14.65 30.38 -32.63
C SER A 29 16.17 30.41 -32.54
N ASN A 30 16.74 31.55 -32.17
CA ASN A 30 18.07 31.56 -31.59
C ASN A 30 17.97 30.76 -30.29
N GLY A 31 18.49 29.53 -30.34
CA GLY A 31 18.32 28.52 -29.33
C GLY A 31 18.77 29.01 -27.96
N ASN A 32 17.80 29.44 -27.15
CA ASN A 32 17.85 29.54 -25.69
C ASN A 32 16.45 29.91 -25.19
N GLY A 33 15.59 28.91 -25.00
CA GLY A 33 14.27 29.06 -24.38
C GLY A 33 14.29 29.40 -22.88
N MET A 34 15.35 30.06 -22.39
CA MET A 34 15.57 30.41 -20.98
C MET A 34 15.30 31.90 -20.67
N ASP A 35 15.02 32.73 -21.68
CA ASP A 35 14.92 34.19 -21.51
C ASP A 35 13.62 34.68 -20.83
N PHE A 36 12.58 33.85 -20.73
CA PHE A 36 11.34 34.24 -20.07
C PHE A 36 11.46 34.23 -18.53
N LEU A 37 12.30 33.35 -17.97
CA LEU A 37 12.49 33.20 -16.51
C LEU A 37 13.49 34.22 -15.92
N GLN A 38 14.25 34.94 -16.75
CA GLN A 38 15.30 35.85 -16.28
C GLN A 38 14.84 37.29 -16.03
N ARG A 39 13.60 37.67 -16.40
CA ARG A 39 13.11 39.05 -16.26
C ARG A 39 12.58 39.43 -14.87
N HIS A 40 12.55 38.49 -13.93
CA HIS A 40 12.27 38.77 -12.52
C HIS A 40 13.54 38.54 -11.69
N GLU A 41 14.21 39.62 -11.29
CA GLU A 41 15.44 39.62 -10.48
C GLU A 41 15.30 38.97 -9.08
N GLY A 42 14.13 38.44 -8.72
CA GLY A 42 13.89 37.69 -7.48
C GLY A 42 13.78 36.16 -7.61
N LEU A 43 13.78 35.59 -8.83
CA LEU A 43 13.51 34.17 -9.08
C LEU A 43 14.63 33.45 -9.85
N SER A 44 15.88 33.91 -9.70
CA SER A 44 17.03 33.22 -10.26
C SER A 44 17.37 31.99 -9.40
N LEU A 45 16.87 30.82 -9.80
CA LEU A 45 17.43 29.54 -9.36
C LEU A 45 18.89 29.51 -9.81
N ARG A 46 19.81 29.88 -8.92
CA ARG A 46 21.25 29.74 -9.16
C ARG A 46 21.50 28.28 -9.53
N ARG A 47 21.87 28.02 -10.78
CA ARG A 47 22.45 26.72 -11.16
C ARG A 47 23.61 26.47 -10.20
N PRO A 48 23.66 25.33 -9.47
CA PRO A 48 24.91 24.95 -8.84
C PRO A 48 25.96 24.82 -9.95
N PRO A 49 27.20 25.26 -9.72
CA PRO A 49 28.24 25.22 -10.74
C PRO A 49 28.37 23.79 -11.28
N SER A 50 28.37 23.67 -12.60
CA SER A 50 28.62 22.39 -13.27
C SER A 50 29.99 21.85 -12.88
N LEU A 51 30.11 20.55 -12.65
CA LEU A 51 31.36 19.85 -12.26
C LEU A 51 32.60 20.21 -13.12
N GLN A 52 32.41 20.68 -14.35
CA GLN A 52 33.50 21.11 -15.24
C GLN A 52 34.04 22.52 -14.93
N SER A 53 33.27 23.42 -14.33
CA SER A 53 33.74 24.77 -14.00
C SER A 53 34.57 24.84 -12.71
N LEU A 54 34.60 23.75 -11.93
CA LEU A 54 35.45 23.58 -10.74
C LEU A 54 36.75 22.82 -11.04
N ALA A 55 36.87 22.20 -12.21
CA ALA A 55 38.04 21.40 -12.59
C ALA A 55 39.16 22.20 -13.29
N GLY A 56 38.90 23.47 -13.65
CA GLY A 56 39.83 24.30 -14.44
C GLY A 56 40.72 25.27 -13.65
N ALA A 57 40.56 25.39 -12.33
CA ALA A 57 41.32 26.35 -11.51
C ALA A 57 42.21 25.63 -10.47
N GLY A 58 43.09 24.75 -10.95
CA GLY A 58 44.08 24.06 -10.12
C GLY A 58 45.34 24.90 -9.92
N GLY A 59 45.29 25.94 -9.08
CA GLY A 59 46.48 26.61 -8.57
C GLY A 59 47.18 25.74 -7.50
N PRO A 60 48.53 25.77 -7.39
CA PRO A 60 49.26 24.99 -6.40
C PRO A 60 48.99 25.57 -5.01
N GLY A 61 48.15 24.90 -4.22
CA GLY A 61 47.86 25.30 -2.83
C GLY A 61 46.39 25.27 -2.41
N MET A 62 45.43 24.98 -3.32
CA MET A 62 44.06 24.73 -2.87
C MET A 62 43.92 23.33 -2.27
N PRO A 63 43.26 23.17 -1.10
CA PRO A 63 42.90 21.85 -0.61
C PRO A 63 42.02 21.17 -1.67
N ARG A 64 42.46 20.00 -2.16
CA ARG A 64 41.64 19.11 -2.99
C ARG A 64 40.26 18.99 -2.33
N ALA A 65 39.18 19.14 -3.11
CA ALA A 65 37.84 18.82 -2.65
C ALA A 65 37.89 17.44 -1.95
N PRO A 66 37.36 17.31 -0.73
CA PRO A 66 37.51 16.09 0.04
C PRO A 66 37.03 14.92 -0.83
N SER A 67 37.87 13.90 -0.98
CA SER A 67 37.48 12.68 -1.66
C SER A 67 36.24 12.16 -0.93
N TYR A 68 35.07 12.19 -1.59
CA TYR A 68 33.77 11.75 -1.06
C TYR A 68 33.71 10.23 -0.77
N THR A 69 34.86 9.59 -0.63
CA THR A 69 35.04 8.14 -0.65
C THR A 69 34.75 7.49 0.70
N ASN A 70 34.75 8.23 1.82
CA ASN A 70 34.31 7.68 3.10
C ASN A 70 33.60 8.72 3.98
N LEU A 71 32.26 8.71 3.93
CA LEU A 71 31.41 9.56 4.77
C LEU A 71 30.85 8.84 6.00
N SER A 72 31.26 7.59 6.29
CA SER A 72 30.65 6.79 7.36
C SER A 72 30.93 7.32 8.77
N HIS A 73 31.94 8.18 8.91
CA HIS A 73 32.29 8.86 10.17
C HIS A 73 31.56 10.20 10.36
N VAL A 74 30.87 10.69 9.33
CA VAL A 74 30.14 11.96 9.43
C VAL A 74 28.84 11.71 10.19
N GLU A 75 28.60 12.52 11.21
CA GLU A 75 27.35 12.54 11.95
C GLU A 75 26.45 13.63 11.38
N VAL A 76 25.20 13.24 11.09
CA VAL A 76 24.17 14.12 10.53
C VAL A 76 23.01 14.17 11.51
N PRO A 77 22.53 15.35 11.92
CA PRO A 77 21.32 15.45 12.73
C PRO A 77 20.13 14.80 12.02
N MET A 78 19.36 13.97 12.72
CA MET A 78 18.15 13.32 12.16
C MET A 78 17.23 14.28 11.40
N PRO A 79 16.88 15.48 11.93
CA PRO A 79 15.98 16.42 11.26
C PRO A 79 16.51 16.94 9.92
N SER A 80 17.83 16.96 9.72
CA SER A 80 18.44 17.39 8.46
C SER A 80 18.22 16.40 7.31
N THR A 81 17.74 15.18 7.61
CA THR A 81 17.37 14.18 6.61
C THR A 81 15.89 14.25 6.20
N ARG A 82 15.12 15.14 6.82
CA ARG A 82 13.68 15.24 6.62
C ARG A 82 13.35 15.65 5.18
N VAL A 83 12.46 14.90 4.56
CA VAL A 83 11.87 15.19 3.25
C VAL A 83 10.36 15.33 3.44
N VAL A 84 9.76 16.34 2.82
CA VAL A 84 8.31 16.51 2.77
C VAL A 84 7.91 16.51 1.30
N MET A 85 6.96 15.65 0.96
CA MET A 85 6.36 15.56 -0.37
C MET A 85 4.87 15.82 -0.24
N THR A 86 4.33 16.64 -1.12
CA THR A 86 2.91 16.96 -1.17
C THR A 86 2.34 16.53 -2.51
N GLN A 87 1.20 15.84 -2.47
CA GLN A 87 0.50 15.35 -3.66
C GLN A 87 -0.97 15.75 -3.58
N ILE A 88 -1.55 16.15 -4.71
CA ILE A 88 -2.99 16.29 -4.85
C ILE A 88 -3.51 14.93 -5.31
N VAL A 89 -4.53 14.39 -4.65
CA VAL A 89 -5.16 13.13 -5.06
C VAL A 89 -5.95 13.38 -6.34
N SER A 90 -5.48 12.82 -7.44
CA SER A 90 -6.11 12.95 -8.76
C SER A 90 -7.04 11.76 -9.05
N PRO A 91 -7.93 11.87 -10.06
CA PRO A 91 -8.76 10.73 -10.46
C PRO A 91 -7.97 9.46 -10.84
N ALA A 92 -6.74 9.62 -11.33
CA ALA A 92 -5.86 8.50 -11.67
C ALA A 92 -5.32 7.75 -10.44
N ASP A 93 -5.35 8.39 -9.27
CA ASP A 93 -4.88 7.82 -8.00
C ASP A 93 -5.99 7.10 -7.24
N THR A 94 -7.25 7.34 -7.62
CA THR A 94 -8.42 6.86 -6.90
C THR A 94 -9.08 5.65 -7.53
N THR A 95 -9.72 4.86 -6.68
CA THR A 95 -10.70 3.85 -7.09
C THR A 95 -12.00 4.53 -7.54
N GLY A 96 -12.94 3.75 -8.09
CA GLY A 96 -14.27 4.26 -8.46
C GLY A 96 -15.06 4.89 -7.30
N ALA A 97 -14.66 4.65 -6.05
CA ALA A 97 -15.22 5.26 -4.86
C ALA A 97 -14.72 6.70 -4.58
N GLY A 98 -13.78 7.22 -5.39
CA GLY A 98 -13.10 8.49 -5.10
C GLY A 98 -12.14 8.41 -3.91
N ILE A 99 -11.71 7.21 -3.52
CA ILE A 99 -10.71 6.98 -2.47
C ILE A 99 -9.41 6.54 -3.12
N CYS A 100 -8.29 7.14 -2.69
CA CYS A 100 -6.95 6.81 -3.16
C CYS A 100 -6.63 5.32 -2.92
N SER A 101 -6.11 4.64 -3.93
CA SER A 101 -5.67 3.24 -3.80
C SER A 101 -4.53 3.14 -2.77
N GLY A 102 -4.57 2.08 -1.96
CA GLY A 102 -3.51 1.81 -0.99
C GLY A 102 -2.15 1.66 -1.66
N GLY A 103 -2.11 1.04 -2.84
CA GLY A 103 -0.90 0.89 -3.65
C GLY A 103 -0.29 2.22 -4.09
N THR A 104 -1.13 3.22 -4.39
CA THR A 104 -0.65 4.57 -4.73
C THR A 104 -0.03 5.26 -3.52
N VAL A 105 -0.66 5.17 -2.35
CA VAL A 105 -0.09 5.71 -1.10
C VAL A 105 1.24 5.03 -0.76
N LEU A 106 1.33 3.69 -0.88
CA LEU A 106 2.57 2.93 -0.65
C LEU A 106 3.70 3.36 -1.60
N SER A 107 3.38 3.63 -2.86
CA SER A 107 4.36 4.13 -3.82
C SER A 107 4.85 5.53 -3.46
N TRP A 108 3.97 6.42 -2.99
CA TRP A 108 4.38 7.76 -2.57
C TRP A 108 5.23 7.72 -1.29
N ILE A 109 4.89 6.83 -0.35
CA ILE A 109 5.67 6.54 0.85
C ILE A 109 7.10 6.11 0.46
N ASP A 110 7.25 5.17 -0.47
CA ASP A 110 8.56 4.69 -0.91
C ASP A 110 9.39 5.79 -1.59
N VAL A 111 8.77 6.63 -2.43
CA VAL A 111 9.46 7.75 -3.08
C VAL A 111 9.97 8.75 -2.04
N ALA A 112 9.12 9.19 -1.11
CA ALA A 112 9.51 10.13 -0.05
C ALA A 112 10.61 9.56 0.85
N ALA A 113 10.47 8.29 1.25
CA ALA A 113 11.44 7.62 2.10
C ALA A 113 12.79 7.38 1.39
N GLY A 114 12.74 6.98 0.13
CA GLY A 114 13.91 6.81 -0.72
C GLY A 114 14.66 8.13 -0.94
N LEU A 115 13.95 9.25 -1.07
CA LEU A 115 14.56 10.58 -1.14
C LEU A 115 15.27 10.97 0.17
N ALA A 116 14.67 10.69 1.33
CA ALA A 116 15.32 10.93 2.63
C ALA A 116 16.59 10.08 2.77
N ALA A 117 16.50 8.79 2.49
CA ALA A 117 17.64 7.87 2.50
C ALA A 117 18.75 8.28 1.52
N LYS A 118 18.39 8.69 0.30
CA LYS A 118 19.33 9.14 -0.73
C LYS A 118 19.99 10.47 -0.38
N THR A 119 19.27 11.37 0.29
CA THR A 119 19.80 12.65 0.78
C THR A 119 20.92 12.41 1.80
N LEU A 120 20.74 11.44 2.69
CA LEU A 120 21.77 11.04 3.65
C LEU A 120 22.92 10.28 2.97
N ALA A 121 22.64 9.21 2.24
CA ALA A 121 23.65 8.31 1.70
C ALA A 121 24.49 8.91 0.56
N ARG A 122 23.95 9.92 -0.14
CA ARG A 122 24.52 10.52 -1.36
C ARG A 122 24.93 9.46 -2.37
N ALA A 123 24.08 8.44 -2.52
CA ALA A 123 24.31 7.25 -3.35
C ALA A 123 22.97 6.63 -3.78
N PRO A 124 22.95 5.74 -4.79
CA PRO A 124 21.78 4.93 -5.07
C PRO A 124 21.35 4.14 -3.82
N VAL A 125 20.04 4.09 -3.59
CA VAL A 125 19.42 3.33 -2.50
C VAL A 125 18.35 2.43 -3.09
N VAL A 126 18.16 1.27 -2.46
CA VAL A 126 17.11 0.31 -2.80
C VAL A 126 16.30 -0.02 -1.55
N THR A 127 14.99 -0.24 -1.74
CA THR A 127 14.08 -0.66 -0.69
C THR A 127 14.32 -2.14 -0.39
N ALA A 128 14.68 -2.46 0.86
CA ALA A 128 14.92 -3.83 1.29
C ALA A 128 13.72 -4.43 2.01
N SER A 129 13.01 -3.63 2.80
CA SER A 129 11.78 -4.06 3.45
C SER A 129 10.86 -2.89 3.77
N LEU A 130 9.58 -3.21 3.94
CA LEU A 130 8.54 -2.34 4.49
C LEU A 130 7.92 -3.07 5.70
N ASP A 131 7.77 -2.37 6.83
CA ASP A 131 7.03 -2.88 7.98
C ASP A 131 5.51 -2.75 7.74
N THR A 132 4.70 -3.50 8.48
CA THR A 132 3.23 -3.47 8.33
C THR A 132 2.68 -2.04 8.35
N VAL A 133 1.86 -1.72 7.34
CA VAL A 133 1.20 -0.42 7.20
C VAL A 133 -0.30 -0.59 7.45
N HIS A 134 -0.83 0.26 8.33
CA HIS A 134 -2.26 0.36 8.59
C HIS A 134 -2.78 1.70 8.04
N PHE A 135 -3.77 1.63 7.14
CA PHE A 135 -4.50 2.79 6.65
C PHE A 135 -5.64 3.09 7.62
N LEU A 136 -5.49 4.14 8.41
CA LEU A 136 -6.42 4.53 9.47
C LEU A 136 -7.55 5.42 8.94
N ARG A 137 -7.22 6.29 7.99
CA ARG A 137 -8.17 7.16 7.30
C ARG A 137 -7.89 7.18 5.79
N PRO A 138 -8.94 7.16 4.95
CA PRO A 138 -8.78 7.20 3.50
C PRO A 138 -8.34 8.58 3.04
N CYS A 139 -7.48 8.65 2.01
CA CYS A 139 -7.21 9.88 1.28
C CYS A 139 -8.24 10.04 0.17
N ARG A 140 -9.01 11.13 0.16
CA ARG A 140 -10.08 11.34 -0.81
C ARG A 140 -9.60 12.07 -2.06
N LEU A 141 -10.34 11.89 -3.15
CA LEU A 141 -10.19 12.66 -4.37
C LEU A 141 -10.17 14.17 -4.06
N GLN A 142 -9.27 14.91 -4.72
CA GLN A 142 -9.05 16.36 -4.53
C GLN A 142 -8.45 16.79 -3.17
N SER A 143 -8.28 15.88 -2.20
CA SER A 143 -7.55 16.22 -0.98
C SER A 143 -6.06 16.37 -1.23
N ILE A 144 -5.38 17.12 -0.35
CA ILE A 144 -3.93 17.20 -0.35
C ILE A 144 -3.36 16.14 0.59
N VAL A 145 -2.45 15.31 0.09
CA VAL A 145 -1.71 14.34 0.89
C VAL A 145 -0.31 14.87 1.12
N THR A 146 0.05 15.08 2.39
CA THR A 146 1.40 15.45 2.84
C THR A 146 2.09 14.25 3.44
N ILE A 147 3.26 13.93 2.90
CA ILE A 147 4.06 12.77 3.28
C ILE A 147 5.40 13.30 3.76
N ALA A 148 5.70 13.14 5.04
CA ALA A 148 7.03 13.43 5.55
C ALA A 148 7.78 12.15 5.88
N ALA A 149 9.03 12.10 5.45
CA ALA A 149 9.95 11.02 5.71
C ALA A 149 11.21 11.54 6.39
N MET A 150 11.79 10.74 7.29
CA MET A 150 13.04 11.06 7.97
C MET A 150 13.82 9.78 8.26
N VAL A 151 15.15 9.82 8.13
CA VAL A 151 15.99 8.69 8.53
C VAL A 151 16.00 8.61 10.06
N ASN A 152 15.40 7.55 10.60
CA ASN A 152 15.31 7.32 12.04
C ASN A 152 16.64 6.82 12.60
N ARG A 153 17.28 5.87 11.89
CA ARG A 153 18.53 5.26 12.32
C ARG A 153 19.32 4.69 11.16
N VAL A 154 20.64 4.83 11.25
CA VAL A 154 21.60 4.17 10.36
C VAL A 154 22.28 3.03 11.09
N PHE A 155 22.42 1.91 10.40
CA PHE A 155 23.11 0.72 10.89
C PHE A 155 24.46 0.55 10.17
N ALA A 156 24.75 -0.63 9.64
CA ALA A 156 25.94 -0.84 8.82
C ALA A 156 25.72 -0.26 7.41
N SER A 157 25.04 -1.01 6.52
CA SER A 157 24.69 -0.56 5.17
C SER A 157 23.22 -0.18 5.01
N SER A 158 22.41 -0.42 6.04
CA SER A 158 20.97 -0.23 6.03
C SER A 158 20.57 0.97 6.89
N MET A 159 19.46 1.59 6.50
CA MET A 159 18.90 2.77 7.16
C MET A 159 17.40 2.54 7.34
N GLU A 160 16.89 2.75 8.55
CA GLU A 160 15.45 2.81 8.77
C GLU A 160 14.96 4.23 8.53
N VAL A 161 13.88 4.36 7.77
CA VAL A 161 13.21 5.62 7.45
C VAL A 161 11.78 5.55 7.97
N GLY A 162 11.41 6.48 8.85
CA GLY A 162 10.03 6.66 9.29
C GLY A 162 9.29 7.59 8.35
N VAL A 163 8.03 7.27 8.07
CA VAL A 163 7.14 8.04 7.20
C VAL A 163 5.82 8.28 7.90
N GLN A 164 5.32 9.51 7.82
CA GLN A 164 4.01 9.92 8.29
C GLN A 164 3.24 10.54 7.13
N VAL A 165 2.02 10.05 6.92
CA VAL A 165 1.10 10.50 5.88
C VAL A 165 -0.09 11.19 6.52
N GLU A 166 -0.35 12.40 6.08
CA GLU A 166 -1.51 13.20 6.48
C GLU A 166 -2.29 13.63 5.24
N GLU A 167 -3.61 13.62 5.33
CA GLU A 167 -4.51 14.17 4.34
C GLU A 167 -5.10 15.48 4.87
N GLU A 168 -5.22 16.47 4.01
CA GLU A 168 -5.84 17.76 4.25
C GLU A 168 -7.01 17.91 3.30
N ASP A 169 -8.19 18.14 3.88
CA ASP A 169 -9.38 18.55 3.14
C ASP A 169 -9.28 20.05 2.85
N LEU A 170 -9.14 20.40 1.58
CA LEU A 170 -8.98 21.78 1.12
C LEU A 170 -10.21 22.66 1.37
N SER A 171 -11.39 22.06 1.53
CA SER A 171 -12.62 22.82 1.76
C SER A 171 -12.77 23.24 3.22
N THR A 172 -12.30 22.41 4.15
CA THR A 172 -12.41 22.65 5.60
C THR A 172 -11.10 23.09 6.25
N GLY A 173 -9.96 22.85 5.60
CA GLY A 173 -8.62 23.00 6.17
C GLY A 173 -8.30 21.94 7.25
N SER A 174 -9.14 20.92 7.41
CA SER A 174 -8.95 19.86 8.41
C SER A 174 -7.85 18.90 7.96
N ARG A 175 -6.95 18.56 8.88
CA ARG A 175 -5.89 17.59 8.66
C ARG A 175 -6.13 16.30 9.42
N HIS A 176 -5.85 15.18 8.76
CA HIS A 176 -6.12 13.84 9.25
C HIS A 176 -4.93 12.94 9.00
N HIS A 177 -4.53 12.17 10.00
CA HIS A 177 -3.50 11.16 9.80
C HIS A 177 -4.06 9.94 9.11
N CYS A 178 -3.43 9.58 7.99
CA CYS A 178 -3.83 8.45 7.17
C CYS A 178 -3.09 7.19 7.60
N CYS A 179 -1.76 7.25 7.66
CA CYS A 179 -0.93 6.12 8.05
C CYS A 179 0.47 6.54 8.47
N SER A 180 1.15 5.64 9.19
CA SER A 180 2.58 5.69 9.44
C SER A 180 3.23 4.44 8.86
N ALA A 181 4.44 4.57 8.32
CA ALA A 181 5.18 3.45 7.73
C ALA A 181 6.66 3.52 8.12
N TYR A 182 7.31 2.36 8.19
CA TYR A 182 8.75 2.25 8.43
C TYR A 182 9.36 1.42 7.31
N LEU A 183 10.35 2.00 6.63
CA LEU A 183 11.02 1.38 5.49
C LEU A 183 12.48 1.18 5.80
N THR A 184 13.04 0.08 5.33
CA THR A 184 14.49 -0.16 5.37
C THR A 184 15.08 -0.02 3.99
N PHE A 185 16.01 0.92 3.85
CA PHE A 185 16.77 1.12 2.63
C PHE A 185 18.20 0.60 2.80
N VAL A 186 18.78 0.11 1.71
CA VAL A 186 20.19 -0.26 1.64
C VAL A 186 20.90 0.67 0.65
N ALA A 187 21.98 1.30 1.09
CA ALA A 187 22.81 2.12 0.24
C ALA A 187 23.74 1.24 -0.61
N LEU A 188 23.78 1.53 -1.91
CA LEU A 188 24.61 0.84 -2.88
C LEU A 188 25.66 1.78 -3.47
N SER A 189 26.84 1.23 -3.75
CA SER A 189 27.89 1.95 -4.46
C SER A 189 27.44 2.23 -5.88
N ARG A 190 27.81 3.41 -6.40
CA ARG A 190 27.60 3.71 -7.81
C ARG A 190 28.53 2.79 -8.60
N ARG A 191 28.00 2.08 -9.60
CA ARG A 191 28.81 1.25 -10.50
C ARG A 191 29.98 2.09 -11.02
N GLY A 192 31.21 1.59 -10.88
CA GLY A 192 32.39 2.22 -11.46
C GLY A 192 32.19 2.40 -12.96
N GLY A 193 32.64 3.53 -13.51
CA GLY A 193 32.37 3.92 -14.90
C GLY A 193 32.82 2.90 -15.95
N ALA A 194 32.08 2.92 -17.07
CA ALA A 194 32.34 2.32 -18.38
C ALA A 194 32.96 0.90 -18.40
N GLY A 195 32.08 -0.11 -18.46
CA GLY A 195 32.41 -1.49 -18.84
C GLY A 195 32.69 -2.41 -17.64
N GLY A 196 31.75 -3.31 -17.32
CA GLY A 196 32.03 -4.42 -16.41
C GLY A 196 30.84 -4.80 -15.52
N GLY A 197 30.35 -6.03 -15.65
CA GLY A 197 29.18 -6.65 -15.03
C GLY A 197 29.18 -6.85 -13.51
N ALA A 198 29.99 -6.12 -12.74
CA ALA A 198 30.06 -6.34 -11.30
C ALA A 198 28.79 -5.86 -10.58
N PRO A 199 28.20 -6.65 -9.66
CA PRO A 199 27.04 -6.25 -8.90
C PRO A 199 27.38 -5.04 -7.99
N PRO A 200 26.43 -4.11 -7.79
CA PRO A 200 26.67 -2.95 -6.93
C PRO A 200 26.96 -3.40 -5.49
N GLN A 201 28.06 -2.91 -4.91
CA GLN A 201 28.44 -3.23 -3.53
C GLN A 201 27.68 -2.38 -2.52
N LYS A 202 27.56 -2.86 -1.27
CA LYS A 202 26.98 -2.08 -0.17
C LYS A 202 27.89 -0.90 0.16
N LYS A 203 27.31 0.29 0.26
CA LYS A 203 27.99 1.50 0.74
C LYS A 203 27.61 1.75 2.20
N LEU A 204 28.57 2.22 3.01
CA LEU A 204 28.32 2.71 4.36
C LEU A 204 27.85 4.18 4.28
N PRO A 205 26.59 4.49 4.61
CA PRO A 205 26.11 5.87 4.67
C PRO A 205 26.64 6.61 5.93
N PRO A 206 26.55 7.95 5.97
CA PRO A 206 26.81 8.72 7.19
C PRO A 206 25.91 8.27 8.35
N LYS A 207 26.38 8.43 9.58
CA LYS A 207 25.57 8.14 10.77
C LYS A 207 24.58 9.27 11.02
N VAL A 208 23.41 8.92 11.56
CA VAL A 208 22.47 9.92 12.08
C VAL A 208 22.55 9.99 13.59
N VAL A 209 22.42 11.19 14.13
CA VAL A 209 22.40 11.44 15.57
C VAL A 209 21.09 12.16 15.95
N PRO A 210 20.43 11.74 17.03
CA PRO A 210 19.27 12.44 17.57
C PRO A 210 19.71 13.78 18.17
N THR A 211 18.88 14.82 18.00
CA THR A 211 19.21 16.18 18.48
C THR A 211 18.64 16.49 19.85
N ASP A 212 17.55 15.83 20.24
CA ASP A 212 16.84 16.02 21.51
C ASP A 212 16.25 14.68 22.02
N SER A 213 15.62 14.71 23.20
CA SER A 213 14.99 13.53 23.79
C SER A 213 13.88 12.92 22.93
N TYR A 214 13.17 13.74 22.16
CA TYR A 214 12.12 13.28 21.27
C TYR A 214 12.69 12.45 20.10
N TYR A 215 13.76 12.92 19.47
CA TYR A 215 14.45 12.14 18.43
C TYR A 215 15.20 10.94 19.02
N GLN A 216 15.66 11.01 20.27
CA GLN A 216 16.28 9.89 20.96
C GLN A 216 15.31 8.70 21.08
N GLU A 217 14.06 8.95 21.49
CA GLU A 217 13.03 7.91 21.55
C GLU A 217 12.80 7.22 20.19
N ILE A 218 12.69 8.00 19.11
CA ILE A 218 12.51 7.48 17.74
C ILE A 218 13.73 6.63 17.31
N PHE A 219 14.93 7.07 17.67
CA PHE A 219 16.18 6.38 17.36
C PHE A 219 16.29 5.03 18.08
N ASP A 220 15.82 4.95 19.32
CA ASP A 220 15.83 3.72 20.12
C ASP A 220 14.73 2.75 19.67
N GLU A 221 13.53 3.26 19.36
CA GLU A 221 12.46 2.46 18.74
C GLU A 221 12.87 1.83 17.41
N ALA A 222 13.66 2.54 16.60
CA ALA A 222 14.20 2.02 15.35
C ALA A 222 15.14 0.82 15.57
N ALA A 223 15.90 0.80 16.67
CA ALA A 223 16.67 -0.41 17.02
C ALA A 223 15.74 -1.56 17.41
N ALA A 224 14.77 -1.32 18.28
CA ALA A 224 13.83 -2.34 18.71
C ALA A 224 13.06 -2.96 17.53
N ARG A 225 12.58 -2.13 16.57
CA ARG A 225 11.94 -2.62 15.34
C ARG A 225 12.88 -3.49 14.51
N ARG A 226 14.14 -3.09 14.36
CA ARG A 226 15.12 -3.92 13.63
C ARG A 226 15.39 -5.25 14.33
N GLU A 227 15.52 -5.24 15.66
CA GLU A 227 15.73 -6.45 16.45
C GLU A 227 14.55 -7.42 16.29
N ALA A 228 13.31 -6.91 16.37
CA ALA A 228 12.12 -7.71 16.13
C ALA A 228 12.13 -8.36 14.72
N ARG A 229 12.50 -7.61 13.68
CA ARG A 229 12.61 -8.15 12.31
C ARG A 229 13.70 -9.20 12.16
N LEU A 230 14.85 -9.00 12.81
CA LEU A 230 15.94 -9.97 12.77
C LEU A 230 15.58 -11.24 13.54
N ALA A 231 14.92 -11.11 14.69
CA ALA A 231 14.41 -12.23 15.46
C ALA A 231 13.37 -13.03 14.66
N ASP A 232 12.47 -12.34 13.96
CA ASP A 232 11.47 -12.99 13.12
C ASP A 232 12.11 -13.77 11.97
N ARG A 233 13.08 -13.15 11.30
CA ARG A 233 13.85 -13.81 10.24
C ARG A 233 14.67 -14.99 10.76
N GLU A 234 15.22 -14.89 11.96
CA GLU A 234 15.97 -15.99 12.58
C GLU A 234 15.04 -17.15 12.96
N ARG A 235 13.83 -16.85 13.48
CA ARG A 235 12.81 -17.87 13.75
C ARG A 235 12.46 -18.66 12.50
N LEU A 236 12.18 -17.96 11.40
CA LEU A 236 11.91 -18.59 10.09
C LEU A 236 13.11 -19.39 9.58
N ARG A 237 14.35 -18.95 9.84
CA ARG A 237 15.57 -19.68 9.45
C ARG A 237 15.81 -20.93 10.30
N SER A 238 15.46 -20.88 11.59
CA SER A 238 15.69 -21.97 12.55
C SER A 238 14.70 -23.14 12.40
N ASP A 239 13.57 -22.91 11.72
CA ASP A 239 12.55 -23.92 11.45
C ASP A 239 12.41 -24.13 9.93
N PRO A 240 13.31 -24.92 9.32
CA PRO A 240 13.31 -25.15 7.87
C PRO A 240 12.05 -25.89 7.40
N ASP A 241 11.42 -26.69 8.27
CA ASP A 241 10.18 -27.40 7.95
C ASP A 241 9.00 -26.43 7.87
N ALA A 242 8.89 -25.48 8.81
CA ALA A 242 7.91 -24.41 8.71
C ALA A 242 8.17 -23.50 7.49
N ALA A 243 9.43 -23.18 7.19
CA ALA A 243 9.78 -22.41 6.01
C ALA A 243 9.45 -23.16 4.70
N ALA A 244 9.66 -24.47 4.65
CA ALA A 244 9.30 -25.31 3.50
C ALA A 244 7.78 -25.43 3.35
N ALA A 245 7.03 -25.54 4.45
CA ALA A 245 5.58 -25.53 4.44
C ALA A 245 5.02 -24.18 3.96
N GLU A 246 5.60 -23.07 4.40
CA GLU A 246 5.24 -21.72 3.94
C GLU A 246 5.58 -21.52 2.45
N ALA A 247 6.74 -22.00 2.00
CA ALA A 247 7.12 -22.00 0.60
C ALA A 247 6.19 -22.86 -0.26
N GLY A 248 5.74 -24.02 0.23
CA GLY A 248 4.76 -24.88 -0.44
C GLY A 248 3.37 -24.25 -0.55
N CYS A 249 3.04 -23.30 0.33
CA CYS A 249 1.78 -22.55 0.29
C CYS A 249 1.81 -21.33 -0.64
N ARG A 250 2.94 -21.06 -1.32
CA ARG A 250 3.05 -19.91 -2.23
C ARG A 250 2.25 -20.08 -3.49
N LEU A 251 1.76 -18.95 -4.00
CA LEU A 251 1.13 -18.91 -5.30
C LEU A 251 2.19 -18.96 -6.39
N LEU A 252 2.14 -19.98 -7.23
CA LEU A 252 3.00 -20.07 -8.40
C LEU A 252 2.42 -19.27 -9.58
N PRO A 253 3.28 -18.62 -10.41
CA PRO A 253 2.83 -17.92 -11.61
C PRO A 253 2.04 -18.83 -12.53
N VAL A 254 0.92 -18.34 -13.07
CA VAL A 254 0.03 -19.16 -13.90
C VAL A 254 0.74 -19.77 -15.12
N ALA A 255 1.62 -19.00 -15.76
CA ALA A 255 2.39 -19.46 -16.92
C ALA A 255 3.29 -20.68 -16.62
N HIS A 256 3.58 -20.93 -15.35
CA HIS A 256 4.46 -22.00 -14.90
C HIS A 256 3.73 -23.11 -14.12
N ARG A 257 2.39 -23.12 -14.12
CA ARG A 257 1.59 -24.19 -13.48
C ARG A 257 1.43 -25.38 -14.44
N PRO A 258 1.63 -26.63 -13.98
CA PRO A 258 1.37 -27.80 -14.81
C PRO A 258 -0.14 -27.99 -15.07
N SER A 259 -0.55 -27.92 -16.34
CA SER A 259 -1.83 -28.44 -16.88
C SER A 259 -3.17 -27.87 -16.39
N ARG A 260 -3.22 -26.67 -15.79
CA ARG A 260 -4.50 -26.02 -15.42
C ARG A 260 -4.87 -24.89 -16.38
N ALA A 261 -6.16 -24.72 -16.66
CA ALA A 261 -6.66 -23.54 -17.37
C ALA A 261 -6.21 -22.26 -16.66
N THR A 262 -5.74 -21.27 -17.44
CA THR A 262 -5.10 -20.04 -16.98
C THR A 262 -6.02 -19.20 -16.08
N LEU A 263 -7.34 -19.27 -16.29
CA LEU A 263 -8.36 -18.56 -15.54
C LEU A 263 -9.60 -19.44 -15.39
N GLU A 264 -10.08 -19.62 -14.15
CA GLU A 264 -11.42 -20.18 -13.94
C GLU A 264 -12.49 -19.19 -14.38
N ALA A 265 -13.65 -19.72 -14.80
CA ALA A 265 -14.79 -18.88 -15.20
C ALA A 265 -15.16 -17.90 -14.06
N PRO A 266 -15.51 -16.63 -14.39
CA PRO A 266 -15.94 -15.66 -13.40
C PRO A 266 -17.07 -16.19 -12.51
N LEU A 267 -17.11 -15.73 -11.25
CA LEU A 267 -18.20 -16.11 -10.35
C LEU A 267 -19.57 -15.74 -10.96
N PRO A 268 -20.60 -16.60 -10.88
CA PRO A 268 -21.93 -16.30 -11.38
C PRO A 268 -22.53 -15.08 -10.65
N SER A 269 -23.42 -14.33 -11.31
CA SER A 269 -24.11 -13.20 -10.69
C SER A 269 -24.83 -13.66 -9.42
N LEU A 270 -24.99 -12.77 -8.42
CA LEU A 270 -25.64 -13.13 -7.14
C LEU A 270 -27.06 -13.73 -7.32
N GLY A 271 -27.73 -13.43 -8.45
CA GLY A 271 -29.03 -14.02 -8.82
C GLY A 271 -28.99 -15.34 -9.61
N SER A 272 -27.80 -15.86 -9.95
CA SER A 272 -27.61 -17.10 -10.73
C SER A 272 -26.67 -18.12 -10.07
N ALA A 273 -26.08 -17.80 -8.92
CA ALA A 273 -25.19 -18.70 -8.20
C ALA A 273 -25.95 -19.90 -7.60
N THR A 274 -25.84 -21.07 -8.26
CA THR A 274 -26.17 -22.36 -7.63
C THR A 274 -25.10 -22.66 -6.58
N CYS A 275 -25.51 -22.74 -5.31
CA CYS A 275 -24.66 -23.23 -4.24
C CYS A 275 -24.22 -24.65 -4.59
N LEU A 276 -22.90 -24.90 -4.59
CA LEU A 276 -22.41 -26.27 -4.50
C LEU A 276 -22.93 -26.83 -3.18
N GLY A 277 -23.90 -27.75 -3.25
CA GLY A 277 -24.37 -28.48 -2.09
C GLY A 277 -23.20 -29.24 -1.47
N ALA A 278 -23.13 -29.26 -0.15
CA ALA A 278 -22.26 -30.15 0.60
C ALA A 278 -22.71 -31.60 0.34
N GLY A 279 -22.19 -32.21 -0.72
CA GLY A 279 -22.42 -33.60 -1.07
C GLY A 279 -21.16 -34.12 -1.75
N GLY A 280 -20.47 -35.06 -1.11
CA GLY A 280 -19.28 -35.69 -1.66
C GLY A 280 -19.65 -36.63 -2.80
N GLU A 281 -18.99 -36.48 -3.95
CA GLU A 281 -18.90 -37.53 -4.96
C GLU A 281 -17.48 -37.56 -5.54
N GLY A 282 -16.91 -38.78 -5.59
CA GLY A 282 -15.54 -39.06 -6.04
C GLY A 282 -15.34 -38.93 -7.56
N PRO A 283 -14.11 -39.18 -8.06
CA PRO A 283 -13.77 -38.91 -9.45
C PRO A 283 -14.24 -40.05 -10.37
N GLY A 284 -15.11 -39.73 -11.33
CA GLY A 284 -15.44 -40.59 -12.48
C GLY A 284 -15.23 -39.81 -13.79
N PRO A 285 -14.79 -40.46 -14.88
CA PRO A 285 -14.36 -39.77 -16.08
C PRO A 285 -15.55 -39.26 -16.90
N ALA A 286 -15.48 -38.00 -17.30
CA ALA A 286 -16.47 -37.38 -18.18
C ALA A 286 -16.39 -38.00 -19.58
N THR A 287 -17.48 -38.59 -20.03
CA THR A 287 -17.75 -38.87 -21.45
C THR A 287 -18.84 -37.90 -21.89
N GLU A 288 -18.50 -37.02 -22.84
CA GLU A 288 -19.43 -36.08 -23.46
C GLU A 288 -20.34 -36.81 -24.46
N GLY A 289 -21.65 -36.59 -24.35
CA GLY A 289 -22.65 -36.91 -25.36
C GLY A 289 -23.62 -35.73 -25.51
N PRO A 290 -24.02 -35.33 -26.74
CA PRO A 290 -24.82 -34.13 -26.94
C PRO A 290 -26.32 -34.44 -26.91
N GLY A 291 -27.08 -33.53 -26.30
CA GLY A 291 -28.51 -33.33 -26.61
C GLY A 291 -29.50 -33.97 -25.65
N ALA A 292 -29.97 -33.19 -24.67
CA ALA A 292 -31.30 -33.37 -24.09
C ALA A 292 -31.86 -32.00 -23.67
N ALA A 293 -33.07 -31.73 -24.11
CA ALA A 293 -33.77 -30.44 -24.07
C ALA A 293 -34.05 -29.93 -22.65
N GLU A 294 -33.92 -28.62 -22.47
CA GLU A 294 -34.38 -27.89 -21.28
C GLU A 294 -35.92 -27.96 -21.18
N GLY A 295 -36.43 -28.62 -20.13
CA GLY A 295 -37.84 -28.52 -19.74
C GLY A 295 -38.09 -27.26 -18.91
N PRO A 296 -39.21 -26.53 -19.10
CA PRO A 296 -39.53 -25.36 -18.30
C PRO A 296 -40.19 -25.81 -16.99
N GLY A 297 -39.58 -25.50 -15.85
CA GLY A 297 -40.26 -25.65 -14.55
C GLY A 297 -39.44 -26.27 -13.43
N SER A 298 -38.23 -25.78 -13.16
CA SER A 298 -37.67 -25.88 -11.81
C SER A 298 -37.88 -24.52 -11.13
N GLN A 299 -38.80 -24.48 -10.18
CA GLN A 299 -39.00 -23.31 -9.32
C GLN A 299 -37.69 -23.03 -8.59
N ARG A 300 -37.00 -21.95 -8.96
CA ARG A 300 -35.84 -21.42 -8.24
C ARG A 300 -36.30 -21.09 -6.82
N GLY A 301 -35.99 -21.96 -5.85
CA GLY A 301 -36.25 -21.70 -4.44
C GLY A 301 -35.60 -20.38 -4.02
N ALA A 302 -36.39 -19.46 -3.48
CA ALA A 302 -35.88 -18.23 -2.91
C ALA A 302 -34.90 -18.55 -1.78
N ARG A 303 -33.72 -17.91 -1.82
CA ARG A 303 -32.63 -18.06 -0.84
C ARG A 303 -33.16 -17.75 0.58
N PRO A 304 -32.89 -18.58 1.60
CA PRO A 304 -33.17 -18.19 2.97
C PRO A 304 -32.36 -16.93 3.31
N PRO A 305 -32.95 -15.91 3.95
CA PRO A 305 -32.25 -14.67 4.30
C PRO A 305 -31.05 -14.99 5.20
N GLY A 306 -29.84 -14.70 4.72
CA GLY A 306 -28.59 -14.83 5.49
C GLY A 306 -27.62 -15.93 5.04
N ALA A 307 -28.00 -16.89 4.19
CA ALA A 307 -27.07 -17.96 3.77
C ALA A 307 -26.00 -17.41 2.80
N ARG A 308 -24.71 -17.38 3.17
CA ARG A 308 -23.60 -16.92 2.29
C ARG A 308 -23.33 -17.92 1.16
N CYS A 309 -22.89 -17.41 0.00
CA CYS A 309 -22.55 -18.27 -1.14
C CYS A 309 -21.12 -18.80 -0.98
N VAL A 310 -20.96 -20.12 -1.05
CA VAL A 310 -19.65 -20.76 -0.85
C VAL A 310 -18.81 -20.66 -2.13
N VAL A 311 -17.56 -20.22 -2.00
CA VAL A 311 -16.61 -20.03 -3.10
C VAL A 311 -15.28 -20.68 -2.75
N ARG A 312 -14.72 -21.42 -3.71
CA ARG A 312 -13.36 -21.95 -3.59
C ARG A 312 -12.34 -20.81 -3.70
N PRO A 313 -11.28 -20.80 -2.90
CA PRO A 313 -10.22 -19.79 -2.99
C PRO A 313 -9.68 -19.60 -4.41
N ALA A 314 -9.53 -20.66 -5.21
CA ALA A 314 -9.02 -20.58 -6.59
C ALA A 314 -9.85 -19.63 -7.49
N ARG A 315 -11.15 -19.47 -7.26
CA ARG A 315 -12.02 -18.54 -8.01
C ARG A 315 -11.77 -17.07 -7.69
N THR A 316 -11.12 -16.80 -6.57
CA THR A 316 -10.71 -15.44 -6.18
C THR A 316 -9.36 -15.05 -6.76
N ALA A 317 -8.62 -15.99 -7.37
CA ALA A 317 -7.23 -15.77 -7.76
C ALA A 317 -7.08 -14.70 -8.86
N ALA A 318 -6.31 -13.65 -8.58
CA ALA A 318 -5.92 -12.62 -9.53
C ALA A 318 -4.45 -12.78 -9.93
N HIS A 319 -4.16 -12.43 -11.18
CA HIS A 319 -2.85 -12.61 -11.79
C HIS A 319 -2.49 -11.34 -12.54
N MET A 320 -1.28 -10.84 -12.34
CA MET A 320 -0.77 -9.67 -13.03
C MET A 320 0.65 -9.95 -13.52
N THR A 321 0.92 -9.62 -14.78
CA THR A 321 2.25 -9.71 -15.37
C THR A 321 2.72 -8.31 -15.73
N GLN A 322 3.93 -7.94 -15.31
CA GLN A 322 4.50 -6.62 -15.53
C GLN A 322 5.92 -6.71 -16.06
N LEU A 323 6.19 -6.08 -17.19
CA LEU A 323 7.55 -5.85 -17.66
C LEU A 323 8.17 -4.68 -16.88
N ILE A 324 9.36 -4.88 -16.32
CA ILE A 324 10.07 -3.79 -15.65
C ILE A 324 10.66 -2.85 -16.70
N MET A 325 10.01 -1.70 -16.85
CA MET A 325 10.43 -0.63 -17.75
C MET A 325 11.35 0.38 -17.04
N PRO A 326 12.11 1.21 -17.79
CA PRO A 326 13.04 2.18 -17.19
C PRO A 326 12.41 3.12 -16.16
N GLN A 327 11.15 3.54 -16.35
CA GLN A 327 10.45 4.41 -15.39
C GLN A 327 10.11 3.71 -14.07
N HIS A 328 10.14 2.37 -14.02
CA HIS A 328 9.89 1.59 -12.81
C HIS A 328 11.16 1.39 -11.98
N ALA A 329 12.33 1.80 -12.48
CA ALA A 329 13.61 1.49 -11.88
C ALA A 329 14.45 2.73 -11.57
N ASN A 330 15.34 2.57 -10.60
CA ASN A 330 16.32 3.59 -10.25
C ASN A 330 17.46 3.65 -11.29
N SER A 331 18.42 4.56 -11.08
CA SER A 331 19.58 4.74 -11.96
C SER A 331 20.53 3.54 -12.04
N LEU A 332 20.36 2.51 -11.20
CA LEU A 332 21.08 1.24 -11.30
C LEU A 332 20.31 0.19 -12.10
N GLY A 333 19.13 0.53 -12.62
CA GLY A 333 18.24 -0.38 -13.30
C GLY A 333 17.55 -1.35 -12.36
N ILE A 334 17.48 -1.08 -11.05
CA ILE A 334 16.74 -1.90 -10.07
C ILE A 334 15.37 -1.26 -9.82
N ALA A 335 14.30 -2.06 -9.84
CA ALA A 335 12.93 -1.59 -9.63
C ALA A 335 12.76 -0.86 -8.29
N PHE A 336 11.95 0.20 -8.26
CA PHE A 336 11.54 0.86 -7.02
C PHE A 336 10.57 -0.03 -6.26
N GLY A 337 10.79 -0.20 -4.95
CA GLY A 337 9.90 -0.97 -4.09
C GLY A 337 8.45 -0.44 -4.16
N GLY A 338 8.29 0.87 -4.25
CA GLY A 338 6.99 1.53 -4.39
C GLY A 338 6.19 1.12 -5.62
N ALA A 339 6.86 0.87 -6.75
CA ALA A 339 6.19 0.38 -7.96
C ALA A 339 5.69 -1.05 -7.76
N VAL A 340 6.54 -1.92 -7.18
CA VAL A 340 6.18 -3.31 -6.87
C VAL A 340 5.00 -3.37 -5.90
N MET A 341 5.06 -2.61 -4.80
CA MET A 341 3.99 -2.56 -3.80
C MET A 341 2.66 -2.06 -4.38
N ARG A 342 2.70 -1.09 -5.32
CA ARG A 342 1.49 -0.66 -6.03
C ARG A 342 0.86 -1.81 -6.80
N TRP A 343 1.64 -2.56 -7.57
CA TRP A 343 1.11 -3.68 -8.35
C TRP A 343 0.64 -4.84 -7.47
N MET A 344 1.34 -5.11 -6.36
CA MET A 344 0.90 -6.10 -5.36
C MET A 344 -0.49 -5.74 -4.82
N GLU A 345 -0.68 -4.50 -4.38
CA GLU A 345 -1.97 -4.04 -3.85
C GLU A 345 -3.07 -4.07 -4.92
N GLN A 346 -2.78 -3.65 -6.16
CA GLN A 346 -3.74 -3.73 -7.26
C GLN A 346 -4.17 -5.17 -7.54
N CYS A 347 -3.24 -6.13 -7.54
CA CYS A 347 -3.56 -7.53 -7.73
C CYS A 347 -4.42 -8.07 -6.58
N ALA A 348 -4.08 -7.72 -5.34
CA ALA A 348 -4.87 -8.10 -4.17
C ALA A 348 -6.28 -7.49 -4.17
N PHE A 349 -6.39 -6.22 -4.57
CA PHE A 349 -7.66 -5.51 -4.70
C PHE A 349 -8.58 -6.21 -5.71
N VAL A 350 -8.05 -6.66 -6.85
CA VAL A 350 -8.81 -7.44 -7.84
C VAL A 350 -9.29 -8.78 -7.26
N ALA A 351 -8.46 -9.48 -6.50
CA ALA A 351 -8.86 -10.74 -5.86
C ALA A 351 -9.99 -10.52 -4.83
N ALA A 352 -9.89 -9.47 -4.01
CA ALA A 352 -10.92 -9.07 -3.05
C ALA A 352 -12.24 -8.65 -3.74
N ALA A 353 -12.16 -7.92 -4.86
CA ALA A 353 -13.33 -7.45 -5.61
C ALA A 353 -14.22 -8.59 -6.12
N ARG A 354 -13.65 -9.77 -6.37
CA ARG A 354 -14.41 -10.93 -6.84
C ARG A 354 -15.42 -11.44 -5.81
N VAL A 355 -15.10 -11.31 -4.52
CA VAL A 355 -15.99 -11.74 -3.42
C VAL A 355 -16.81 -10.57 -2.85
N ALA A 356 -16.33 -9.33 -2.87
CA ALA A 356 -17.09 -8.23 -2.26
C ALA A 356 -18.27 -7.68 -3.10
N ARG A 357 -18.40 -8.07 -4.38
CA ARG A 357 -19.42 -7.66 -5.38
C ARG A 357 -20.47 -6.64 -4.93
N GLY A 358 -20.43 -5.45 -5.55
CA GLY A 358 -21.43 -4.39 -5.33
C GLY A 358 -21.11 -3.49 -4.13
N ALA A 359 -19.98 -3.70 -3.47
CA ALA A 359 -19.45 -2.84 -2.42
C ALA A 359 -18.26 -2.01 -2.92
N TYR A 360 -18.01 -0.89 -2.25
CA TYR A 360 -16.76 -0.15 -2.35
C TYR A 360 -15.69 -0.86 -1.53
N LEU A 361 -14.50 -0.97 -2.09
CA LEU A 361 -13.38 -1.61 -1.42
C LEU A 361 -12.36 -0.59 -0.92
N LEU A 362 -11.82 -0.87 0.26
CA LEU A 362 -10.73 -0.12 0.85
C LEU A 362 -9.67 -1.06 1.39
N THR A 363 -8.42 -0.83 1.00
CA THR A 363 -7.28 -1.52 1.58
C THR A 363 -7.02 -0.96 2.98
N ALA A 364 -7.23 -1.78 4.01
CA ALA A 364 -7.10 -1.38 5.41
C ALA A 364 -5.69 -1.60 5.95
N SER A 365 -4.99 -2.64 5.48
CA SER A 365 -3.59 -2.84 5.83
C SER A 365 -2.84 -3.67 4.79
N MET A 366 -1.53 -3.51 4.78
CA MET A 366 -0.58 -4.37 4.08
C MET A 366 0.46 -4.83 5.09
N ASP A 367 0.63 -6.14 5.23
CA ASP A 367 1.58 -6.75 6.17
C ASP A 367 3.03 -6.50 5.69
N SER A 368 4.00 -6.79 6.56
CA SER A 368 5.42 -6.53 6.28
C SER A 368 5.90 -7.26 5.01
N ILE A 369 6.70 -6.58 4.21
CA ILE A 369 7.24 -7.07 2.95
C ILE A 369 8.76 -7.07 3.04
N ALA A 370 9.39 -8.20 2.71
CA ALA A 370 10.83 -8.31 2.53
C ALA A 370 11.13 -8.60 1.05
N PHE A 371 11.89 -7.72 0.40
CA PHE A 371 12.30 -7.92 -0.99
C PHE A 371 13.51 -8.86 -1.03
N ALA A 372 13.29 -10.12 -1.39
CA ALA A 372 14.29 -11.17 -1.36
C ALA A 372 15.36 -10.99 -2.44
N ALA A 373 14.94 -10.64 -3.66
CA ALA A 373 15.79 -10.47 -4.82
C ALA A 373 15.52 -9.14 -5.54
N PRO A 374 16.56 -8.44 -6.04
CA PRO A 374 16.38 -7.23 -6.82
C PRO A 374 15.88 -7.57 -8.23
N THR A 375 14.75 -7.01 -8.62
CA THR A 375 14.24 -7.04 -10.00
C THR A 375 14.81 -5.89 -10.82
N ARG A 376 15.18 -6.15 -12.07
CA ARG A 376 15.88 -5.22 -12.95
C ARG A 376 15.05 -4.84 -14.16
N VAL A 377 15.42 -3.72 -14.80
CA VAL A 377 14.86 -3.34 -16.10
C VAL A 377 15.04 -4.48 -17.09
N GLY A 378 13.94 -4.86 -17.75
CA GLY A 378 13.88 -6.00 -18.66
C GLY A 378 13.39 -7.30 -18.03
N ASP A 379 13.40 -7.42 -16.69
CA ASP A 379 12.79 -8.58 -16.02
C ASP A 379 11.27 -8.55 -16.19
N ILE A 380 10.67 -9.74 -16.25
CA ILE A 380 9.21 -9.91 -16.24
C ILE A 380 8.80 -10.34 -14.85
N MET A 381 7.87 -9.61 -14.25
CA MET A 381 7.35 -9.90 -12.92
C MET A 381 5.96 -10.53 -13.00
N TYR A 382 5.76 -11.55 -12.18
CA TYR A 382 4.50 -12.26 -12.00
C TYR A 382 3.99 -12.02 -10.58
N ILE A 383 2.81 -11.45 -10.47
CA ILE A 383 2.16 -11.14 -9.19
C ILE A 383 0.87 -11.95 -9.12
N GLU A 384 0.80 -12.81 -8.13
CA GLU A 384 -0.29 -13.73 -7.90
C GLU A 384 -0.99 -13.34 -6.60
N ALA A 385 -2.31 -13.22 -6.61
CA ALA A 385 -3.07 -12.91 -5.41
C ALA A 385 -4.27 -13.85 -5.24
N GLN A 386 -4.57 -14.28 -4.01
CA GLN A 386 -5.70 -15.18 -3.72
C GLN A 386 -6.25 -14.89 -2.32
N ALA A 387 -7.58 -14.87 -2.18
CA ALA A 387 -8.21 -14.69 -0.88
C ALA A 387 -7.96 -15.92 0.01
N THR A 388 -7.49 -15.69 1.24
CA THR A 388 -7.16 -16.74 2.21
C THR A 388 -8.25 -16.92 3.27
N ALA A 389 -8.92 -15.83 3.66
CA ALA A 389 -10.03 -15.85 4.61
C ALA A 389 -10.98 -14.65 4.41
N ILE A 390 -12.26 -14.87 4.70
CA ILE A 390 -13.31 -13.84 4.76
C ILE A 390 -13.81 -13.78 6.21
N PHE A 391 -13.97 -12.56 6.72
CA PHE A 391 -14.09 -12.27 8.15
C PHE A 391 -15.32 -11.43 8.51
N GLY A 392 -16.35 -11.47 7.65
CA GLY A 392 -17.51 -10.57 7.71
C GLY A 392 -17.39 -9.51 6.61
N SER A 393 -17.07 -8.28 6.98
CA SER A 393 -16.82 -7.18 6.04
C SER A 393 -15.40 -7.11 5.48
N SER A 394 -14.49 -7.96 5.94
CA SER A 394 -13.08 -7.94 5.52
C SER A 394 -12.63 -9.25 4.89
N VAL A 395 -11.66 -9.15 3.99
CA VAL A 395 -11.01 -10.28 3.32
C VAL A 395 -9.51 -10.14 3.45
N GLU A 396 -8.85 -11.21 3.87
CA GLU A 396 -7.40 -11.32 3.77
C GLU A 396 -7.03 -11.94 2.42
N VAL A 397 -6.05 -11.33 1.75
CA VAL A 397 -5.55 -11.76 0.45
C VAL A 397 -4.05 -11.99 0.56
N MET A 398 -3.60 -13.20 0.23
CA MET A 398 -2.19 -13.51 0.06
C MET A 398 -1.72 -13.05 -1.31
N ILE A 399 -0.48 -12.57 -1.38
CA ILE A 399 0.19 -12.11 -2.58
C ILE A 399 1.56 -12.80 -2.65
N SER A 400 1.87 -13.43 -3.77
CA SER A 400 3.23 -13.93 -4.07
C SER A 400 3.78 -13.24 -5.30
N VAL A 401 5.03 -12.81 -5.23
CA VAL A 401 5.72 -12.12 -6.31
C VAL A 401 6.90 -12.94 -6.78
N TRP A 402 6.91 -13.23 -8.06
CA TRP A 402 8.00 -13.88 -8.76
C TRP A 402 8.50 -12.99 -9.89
N ALA A 403 9.71 -13.25 -10.36
CA ALA A 403 10.23 -12.63 -11.57
C ALA A 403 11.08 -13.62 -12.36
N GLU A 404 11.26 -13.32 -13.63
CA GLU A 404 12.21 -13.99 -14.50
C GLU A 404 13.04 -12.97 -15.26
N THR A 405 14.27 -13.35 -15.60
CA THR A 405 15.11 -12.61 -16.52
C THR A 405 15.06 -13.34 -17.87
N PRO A 406 14.41 -12.78 -18.92
CA PRO A 406 14.15 -13.51 -20.17
C PRO A 406 15.39 -14.11 -20.84
N GLU A 407 16.53 -13.43 -20.76
CA GLU A 407 17.79 -13.89 -21.36
C GLU A 407 18.46 -15.03 -20.58
N ALA A 408 18.37 -15.00 -19.25
CA ALA A 408 18.96 -16.02 -18.38
C ALA A 408 18.04 -17.24 -18.21
N GLY A 409 16.74 -17.04 -18.38
CA GLY A 409 15.71 -17.99 -18.00
C GLY A 409 15.66 -18.22 -16.49
N GLY A 410 14.64 -18.95 -16.05
CA GLY A 410 14.47 -19.33 -14.65
C GLY A 410 13.68 -18.31 -13.83
N LEU A 411 12.75 -18.84 -13.04
CA LEU A 411 11.92 -18.07 -12.14
C LEU A 411 12.64 -17.91 -10.79
N PHE A 412 12.64 -16.69 -10.26
CA PHE A 412 13.11 -16.41 -8.91
C PHE A 412 12.05 -15.67 -8.12
N GLU A 413 12.07 -15.88 -6.80
CA GLU A 413 11.10 -15.29 -5.89
C GLU A 413 11.55 -13.88 -5.47
N CYS A 414 10.60 -12.94 -5.48
CA CYS A 414 10.82 -11.56 -5.07
C CYS A 414 10.32 -11.29 -3.64
N GLY A 415 9.28 -11.99 -3.22
CA GLY A 415 8.72 -11.94 -1.87
C GLY A 415 7.22 -12.18 -1.83
N ASP A 416 6.70 -12.35 -0.62
CA ASP A 416 5.27 -12.50 -0.34
C ASP A 416 4.76 -11.33 0.51
N ALA A 417 3.44 -11.13 0.49
CA ALA A 417 2.75 -10.21 1.37
C ALA A 417 1.30 -10.65 1.62
N TYR A 418 0.68 -10.04 2.62
CA TYR A 418 -0.74 -10.19 2.88
C TYR A 418 -1.40 -8.81 2.94
N ALA A 419 -2.54 -8.66 2.28
CA ALA A 419 -3.35 -7.46 2.31
C ALA A 419 -4.67 -7.75 3.02
N THR A 420 -5.13 -6.81 3.85
CA THR A 420 -6.50 -6.83 4.39
C THR A 420 -7.31 -5.78 3.65
N VAL A 421 -8.35 -6.23 2.94
CA VAL A 421 -9.27 -5.36 2.20
C VAL A 421 -10.63 -5.41 2.89
N VAL A 422 -11.27 -4.25 3.01
CA VAL A 422 -12.56 -4.06 3.67
C VAL A 422 -13.59 -3.66 2.63
N SER A 423 -14.74 -4.30 2.70
CA SER A 423 -15.95 -4.00 1.95
C SER A 423 -16.77 -2.95 2.70
N MET A 424 -17.16 -1.89 2.00
CA MET A 424 -17.93 -0.76 2.51
C MET A 424 -19.10 -0.45 1.58
N ASN A 425 -20.21 0.00 2.12
CA ASN A 425 -21.32 0.53 1.35
C ASN A 425 -21.07 1.99 0.93
N GLU A 426 -22.04 2.59 0.23
CA GLU A 426 -21.92 3.97 -0.26
C GLU A 426 -21.86 5.04 0.84
N SER A 427 -22.37 4.73 2.04
CA SER A 427 -22.27 5.62 3.20
C SER A 427 -20.96 5.48 3.97
N GLY A 428 -20.02 4.65 3.49
CA GLY A 428 -18.73 4.41 4.15
C GLY A 428 -18.83 3.47 5.35
N VAL A 429 -19.96 2.78 5.51
CA VAL A 429 -20.17 1.79 6.57
C VAL A 429 -19.73 0.41 6.07
N PRO A 430 -19.02 -0.37 6.90
CA PRO A 430 -18.60 -1.71 6.55
C PRO A 430 -19.78 -2.61 6.17
N GLN A 431 -19.65 -3.30 5.04
CA GLN A 431 -20.69 -4.16 4.49
C GLN A 431 -20.21 -5.60 4.46
N ASP A 432 -21.04 -6.50 5.00
CA ASP A 432 -20.79 -7.94 4.99
C ASP A 432 -20.61 -8.50 3.58
N ILE A 433 -19.56 -9.29 3.41
CA ILE A 433 -19.23 -9.95 2.15
C ILE A 433 -20.22 -11.12 1.94
N PRO A 434 -20.91 -11.21 0.79
CA PRO A 434 -21.99 -12.18 0.59
C PRO A 434 -21.52 -13.62 0.31
N PHE A 435 -20.21 -13.86 0.38
CA PHE A 435 -19.57 -15.14 0.13
C PHE A 435 -18.78 -15.63 1.34
N GLU A 436 -18.61 -16.94 1.38
CA GLU A 436 -17.75 -17.64 2.34
C GLU A 436 -16.71 -18.44 1.55
N LEU A 437 -15.47 -18.49 2.07
CA LEU A 437 -14.41 -19.27 1.44
C LEU A 437 -14.47 -20.72 1.94
N ALA A 438 -14.45 -21.67 1.00
CA ALA A 438 -14.25 -23.09 1.30
C ALA A 438 -12.90 -23.56 0.74
N PRO A 439 -11.85 -23.61 1.59
CA PRO A 439 -10.58 -24.25 1.24
C PRO A 439 -10.78 -25.66 0.70
N ASP A 440 -10.12 -25.99 -0.42
CA ASP A 440 -10.26 -27.30 -1.09
C ASP A 440 -8.97 -28.13 -1.08
N THR A 441 -7.81 -27.47 -1.09
CA THR A 441 -6.48 -28.09 -1.11
C THR A 441 -5.78 -28.01 0.24
N PRO A 442 -4.83 -28.92 0.55
CA PRO A 442 -4.02 -28.84 1.77
C PRO A 442 -3.32 -27.49 1.95
N GLU A 443 -2.86 -26.90 0.85
CA GLU A 443 -2.25 -25.58 0.80
C GLU A 443 -3.26 -24.48 1.13
N ASP A 444 -4.50 -24.58 0.63
CA ASP A 444 -5.59 -23.64 0.99
C ASP A 444 -5.95 -23.74 2.47
N HIS A 445 -6.03 -24.95 3.04
CA HIS A 445 -6.29 -25.14 4.47
C HIS A 445 -5.20 -24.50 5.34
N THR A 446 -3.93 -24.67 4.93
CA THR A 446 -2.79 -24.07 5.63
C THR A 446 -2.83 -22.55 5.55
N ARG A 447 -3.10 -22.00 4.36
CA ARG A 447 -3.25 -20.55 4.16
C ARG A 447 -4.39 -19.95 4.97
N HIS A 448 -5.52 -20.66 5.04
CA HIS A 448 -6.68 -20.26 5.83
C HIS A 448 -6.37 -20.24 7.33
N ALA A 449 -5.74 -21.30 7.86
CA ALA A 449 -5.32 -21.36 9.25
C ALA A 449 -4.31 -20.24 9.59
N GLY A 450 -3.36 -19.96 8.68
CA GLY A 450 -2.43 -18.84 8.78
C GLY A 450 -3.14 -17.49 8.82
N ALA A 451 -4.20 -17.30 8.03
CA ALA A 451 -4.99 -16.08 7.99
C ALA A 451 -5.71 -15.81 9.32
N ILE A 452 -6.26 -16.86 9.96
CA ILE A 452 -6.88 -16.76 11.27
C ILE A 452 -5.85 -16.34 12.33
N ARG A 453 -4.65 -16.93 12.30
CA ARG A 453 -3.54 -16.55 13.19
C ARG A 453 -3.14 -15.09 13.00
N ARG A 454 -2.84 -14.67 11.76
CA ARG A 454 -2.48 -13.28 11.45
C ARG A 454 -3.57 -12.30 11.87
N ARG A 455 -4.85 -12.63 11.67
CA ARG A 455 -5.96 -11.78 12.14
C ARG A 455 -5.92 -11.60 13.65
N ARG A 456 -5.74 -12.69 14.41
CA ARG A 456 -5.64 -12.65 15.88
C ARG A 456 -4.50 -11.73 16.31
N ASP A 457 -3.32 -11.90 15.72
CA ASP A 457 -2.13 -11.11 16.04
C ASP A 457 -2.36 -9.62 15.73
N ARG A 458 -2.99 -9.30 14.59
CA ARG A 458 -3.36 -7.92 14.22
C ARG A 458 -4.35 -7.29 15.21
N LEU A 459 -5.35 -8.04 15.67
CA LEU A 459 -6.33 -7.54 16.66
C LEU A 459 -5.67 -7.27 18.02
N GLN A 460 -4.83 -8.20 18.50
CA GLN A 460 -4.08 -8.02 19.75
C GLN A 460 -3.14 -6.82 19.68
N MET A 461 -2.38 -6.68 18.59
CA MET A 461 -1.49 -5.54 18.36
C MET A 461 -2.27 -4.22 18.33
N ARG A 462 -3.47 -4.21 17.72
CA ARG A 462 -4.34 -3.04 17.67
C ARG A 462 -4.90 -2.66 19.04
N GLU A 463 -5.30 -3.63 19.86
CA GLU A 463 -5.72 -3.39 21.24
C GLU A 463 -4.59 -2.79 22.07
N ALA A 464 -3.38 -3.35 21.97
CA ALA A 464 -2.20 -2.81 22.63
C ALA A 464 -1.89 -1.37 22.19
N MET A 465 -1.98 -1.08 20.88
CA MET A 465 -1.81 0.29 20.35
C MET A 465 -2.89 1.25 20.88
N ARG A 466 -4.15 0.81 20.97
CA ARG A 466 -5.26 1.61 21.53
C ARG A 466 -5.03 1.96 23.00
N GLN A 467 -4.54 1.01 23.79
CA GLN A 467 -4.26 1.21 25.21
C GLN A 467 -3.07 2.15 25.44
N THR A 468 -2.08 2.12 24.54
CA THR A 468 -0.84 2.89 24.69
C THR A 468 -1.02 4.37 24.30
N LYS A 469 -2.17 4.77 23.69
CA LYS A 469 -2.56 6.14 23.26
C LYS A 469 -1.45 7.19 23.38
N ARG A 470 -0.42 7.08 22.53
CA ARG A 470 0.72 7.99 22.53
C ARG A 470 0.36 9.26 21.77
N LYS A 471 0.62 10.41 22.37
CA LYS A 471 0.55 11.71 21.70
C LYS A 471 1.65 11.78 20.64
N ARG A 472 1.28 11.63 19.36
CA ARG A 472 2.21 11.87 18.25
C ARG A 472 2.21 13.36 17.91
N LYS A 473 3.39 13.95 17.71
CA LYS A 473 3.52 15.28 17.11
C LYS A 473 3.02 15.21 15.67
N ALA A 474 2.22 16.18 15.25
CA ALA A 474 1.81 16.28 13.85
C ALA A 474 2.98 16.78 13.00
N LEU A 475 2.86 16.70 11.67
CA LEU A 475 3.93 17.11 10.75
C LEU A 475 4.31 18.59 10.87
N ASP A 476 3.42 19.45 11.34
CA ASP A 476 3.66 20.87 11.61
C ASP A 476 4.41 21.15 12.93
N GLY A 477 4.76 20.11 13.68
CA GLY A 477 5.46 20.23 14.97
C GLY A 477 4.55 20.57 16.15
N MET A 478 3.24 20.76 15.93
CA MET A 478 2.27 20.98 16.99
C MET A 478 1.83 19.63 17.58
N THR A 479 1.80 19.55 18.91
CA THR A 479 1.15 18.45 19.64
C THR A 479 -0.35 18.72 19.72
N ASP A 480 -1.16 17.71 19.42
CA ASP A 480 -2.62 17.69 19.61
C ASP A 480 -3.45 18.68 18.77
N ARG A 481 -3.86 18.24 17.56
CA ARG A 481 -5.22 18.50 17.03
C ARG A 481 -6.03 17.22 16.87
N TRP A 482 -5.71 16.19 17.65
CA TRP A 482 -6.41 14.91 17.60
C TRP A 482 -7.76 15.05 18.32
N GLY A 483 -8.72 15.73 17.70
CA GLY A 483 -10.12 15.56 18.04
C GLY A 483 -10.44 14.07 17.91
N SER A 484 -11.10 13.52 18.94
CA SER A 484 -11.59 12.14 19.07
C SER A 484 -11.28 11.22 17.88
N THR A 485 -10.37 10.27 18.07
CA THR A 485 -10.17 9.13 17.16
C THR A 485 -11.43 8.29 17.06
N ASP A 486 -12.40 8.75 16.27
CA ASP A 486 -13.29 7.86 15.52
C ASP A 486 -12.45 7.29 14.40
N ASP A 487 -11.77 6.21 14.77
CA ASP A 487 -11.05 5.29 13.90
C ASP A 487 -12.09 4.72 12.93
N PHE A 488 -12.21 5.35 11.76
CA PHE A 488 -13.25 5.13 10.74
C PHE A 488 -13.42 3.64 10.40
N LEU A 489 -12.35 2.84 10.50
CA LEU A 489 -12.34 1.41 10.23
C LEU A 489 -12.48 0.50 11.46
N SER A 490 -12.56 1.07 12.66
CA SER A 490 -12.68 0.27 13.89
C SER A 490 -13.97 -0.53 13.95
N HIS A 491 -15.08 0.01 13.45
CA HIS A 491 -16.34 -0.73 13.33
C HIS A 491 -16.28 -1.84 12.26
N ALA A 492 -15.40 -1.72 11.26
CA ALA A 492 -15.31 -2.64 10.13
C ALA A 492 -14.68 -3.97 10.48
N LEU A 493 -13.51 -3.92 11.13
CA LEU A 493 -12.72 -5.11 11.42
C LEU A 493 -13.32 -5.97 12.55
N HIS A 494 -14.21 -5.38 13.37
CA HIS A 494 -14.89 -6.02 14.51
C HIS A 494 -16.29 -6.55 14.15
N ALA A 495 -16.89 -6.13 13.02
CA ALA A 495 -18.16 -6.65 12.52
C ALA A 495 -17.96 -8.10 12.03
N GLY A 496 -18.00 -9.04 12.97
CA GLY A 496 -17.78 -10.46 12.73
C GLY A 496 -17.57 -11.30 13.99
N SER A 497 -17.48 -10.72 15.19
CA SER A 497 -17.30 -11.46 16.45
C SER A 497 -18.56 -12.18 16.97
N GLY A 498 -19.52 -12.46 16.09
CA GLY A 498 -20.83 -12.97 16.48
C GLY A 498 -21.19 -14.28 15.80
N ASN A 499 -20.30 -15.28 15.76
CA ASN A 499 -20.75 -16.69 15.61
C ASN A 499 -19.71 -17.81 15.88
N ASP A 500 -18.63 -17.56 16.63
CA ASP A 500 -17.67 -18.62 16.96
C ASP A 500 -17.83 -19.10 18.41
N SER A 501 -18.94 -19.82 18.67
CA SER A 501 -19.11 -20.64 19.88
C SER A 501 -19.75 -21.98 19.50
N PRO A 502 -19.14 -23.13 19.82
CA PRO A 502 -19.77 -24.43 19.56
C PRO A 502 -20.84 -24.70 20.63
N GLY A 503 -22.09 -24.85 20.18
CA GLY A 503 -23.14 -25.67 20.78
C GLY A 503 -23.43 -25.53 22.29
N SER A 504 -24.45 -24.73 22.63
CA SER A 504 -25.33 -25.03 23.77
C SER A 504 -26.73 -24.48 23.46
N GLY A 505 -27.74 -25.36 23.49
CA GLY A 505 -29.13 -25.07 23.10
C GLY A 505 -29.86 -24.01 23.95
N PRO A 506 -31.05 -23.57 23.52
CA PRO A 506 -31.70 -22.39 24.10
C PRO A 506 -32.40 -22.75 25.41
N ALA A 507 -31.95 -22.15 26.50
CA ALA A 507 -32.70 -22.11 27.75
C ALA A 507 -33.57 -20.84 27.78
N SER A 508 -34.87 -21.05 27.68
CA SER A 508 -35.94 -20.08 27.90
C SER A 508 -35.81 -19.37 29.24
N ARG A 509 -35.87 -18.03 29.26
CA ARG A 509 -36.29 -17.28 30.45
C ARG A 509 -37.29 -16.20 30.10
N ALA A 510 -38.42 -16.29 30.80
CA ALA A 510 -39.64 -15.55 30.64
C ALA A 510 -39.51 -14.09 31.10
N ARG A 511 -40.34 -13.25 30.48
CA ARG A 511 -40.68 -11.90 30.92
C ARG A 511 -41.45 -11.97 32.25
N THR A 512 -41.13 -11.07 33.16
CA THR A 512 -42.06 -10.64 34.21
C THR A 512 -42.09 -9.13 34.23
N GLU A 513 -43.25 -8.63 33.79
CA GLU A 513 -43.77 -7.28 33.98
C GLU A 513 -44.01 -7.04 35.47
N HIS A 514 -43.82 -5.82 35.95
CA HIS A 514 -44.34 -5.40 37.24
C HIS A 514 -45.05 -4.05 37.08
N GLU A 515 -46.39 -4.14 37.12
CA GLU A 515 -47.32 -3.03 37.26
C GLU A 515 -47.42 -2.54 38.70
N ALA A 516 -48.02 -1.35 38.79
CA ALA A 516 -48.15 -0.42 39.90
C ALA A 516 -49.05 -0.84 41.08
N GLY A 517 -48.81 -0.16 42.21
CA GLY A 517 -49.82 0.29 43.18
C GLY A 517 -49.64 -0.22 44.62
N PRO A 518 -50.21 0.45 45.65
CA PRO A 518 -50.62 1.85 45.75
C PRO A 518 -50.16 2.54 47.07
N GLU A 519 -50.64 3.77 47.23
CA GLU A 519 -50.43 4.78 48.29
C GLU A 519 -50.87 4.39 49.72
N GLY A 520 -50.34 5.16 50.69
CA GLY A 520 -50.72 5.24 52.11
C GLY A 520 -49.46 5.10 52.97
N GLY A 521 -48.99 6.05 53.78
CA GLY A 521 -49.62 7.18 54.47
C GLY A 521 -49.02 7.17 55.90
N GLU A 522 -48.63 8.35 56.40
CA GLU A 522 -48.30 8.63 57.83
C GLU A 522 -47.02 7.97 58.38
N GLU A 523 -46.34 8.47 59.41
CA GLU A 523 -46.02 9.78 60.01
C GLU A 523 -44.93 9.45 61.08
N GLU A 524 -44.23 10.45 61.60
CA GLU A 524 -43.28 10.37 62.75
C GLU A 524 -41.93 9.64 62.49
N GLY A 525 -40.74 10.18 62.77
CA GLY A 525 -40.36 11.14 63.80
C GLY A 525 -39.46 10.44 64.82
N GLY A 526 -38.15 10.72 64.81
CA GLY A 526 -37.31 10.53 66.00
C GLY A 526 -35.98 9.81 65.82
N ALA A 527 -34.93 10.56 66.18
CA ALA A 527 -33.54 10.20 66.52
C ALA A 527 -32.54 9.95 65.39
#